data_AF-A0A7W8FK98-F1
#
_entry.id   AF-A0A7W8FK98-F1
#
_cell.length_a   1.000
_cell.length_b   1.000
_cell.length_c   1.000
_cell.angle_alpha   90.00
_cell.angle_beta   90.00
_cell.angle_gamma   90.00
#
_symmetry.space_group_name_H-M   'P 1'
#
loop_
_entity.id
_entity.type
_entity.pdbx_description
1 polymer ?
#
loop_
_entity_poly.entity_id
_entity_poly.type
_entity_poly.pdbx_seq_one_letter_code
_entity_poly.pdbx_strand_id
1 'polypeptide(L)'
;MMLAKSIALFVLAALLEIGGAWLVWQGIREHRGWVWVGAGVLALGAYGFVAAFQPDAHFGRVLAAYGGIFIAGSLLWGMVADGFRPDRWDVSGAVVCLLGVGLIMYAPR
;
A
#
# COMPACT_ATOMS: atom_id res chain seq x y z
N MET A 1 12.40 17.07 -10.67
CA MET A 1 12.53 15.68 -11.16
C MET A 1 12.50 14.61 -10.07
N MET A 2 13.02 14.85 -8.86
CA MET A 2 12.99 13.86 -7.75
C MET A 2 11.57 13.58 -7.21
N LEU A 3 10.75 14.61 -6.98
CA LEU A 3 9.42 14.45 -6.36
C LEU A 3 8.45 13.60 -7.21
N ALA A 4 8.36 13.89 -8.51
CA ALA A 4 7.49 13.14 -9.42
C ALA A 4 7.90 11.66 -9.53
N LYS A 5 9.21 11.39 -9.53
CA LYS A 5 9.74 10.02 -9.50
C LYS A 5 9.36 9.32 -8.19
N SER A 6 9.51 9.98 -7.05
CA SER A 6 9.13 9.39 -5.76
C SER A 6 7.63 9.08 -5.67
N ILE A 7 6.77 10.01 -6.11
CA ILE A 7 5.33 9.80 -6.14
C ILE A 7 4.99 8.62 -7.06
N ALA A 8 5.59 8.55 -8.25
CA ALA A 8 5.37 7.44 -9.17
C ALA A 8 5.79 6.09 -8.57
N LEU A 9 6.93 6.03 -7.88
CA LEU A 9 7.38 4.83 -7.18
C LEU A 9 6.46 4.48 -6.01
N PHE A 10 5.97 5.47 -5.25
CA PHE A 10 5.01 5.25 -4.17
C PHE A 10 3.70 4.65 -4.69
N VAL A 11 3.16 5.20 -5.77
CA VAL A 11 1.93 4.69 -6.40
C VAL A 11 2.16 3.28 -6.93
N LEU A 12 3.27 3.04 -7.65
CA LEU A 12 3.59 1.72 -8.19
C LEU A 12 3.77 0.69 -7.07
N ALA A 13 4.48 1.04 -6.01
CA ALA A 13 4.66 0.20 -4.84
C ALA A 13 3.32 -0.14 -4.17
N ALA A 14 2.45 0.85 -3.95
CA ALA A 14 1.12 0.63 -3.38
C ALA A 14 0.25 -0.29 -4.25
N LEU A 15 0.29 -0.12 -5.58
CA LEU A 15 -0.44 -1.01 -6.51
C LEU A 15 0.07 -2.45 -6.44
N LEU A 16 1.39 -2.64 -6.38
CA LEU A 16 2.01 -3.97 -6.30
C LEU A 16 1.77 -4.63 -4.94
N GLU A 17 1.84 -3.86 -3.85
CA GLU A 17 1.64 -4.34 -2.49
C GLU A 17 0.18 -4.73 -2.25
N ILE A 18 -0.75 -3.78 -2.44
CA ILE A 18 -2.18 -3.99 -2.19
C ILE A 18 -2.76 -4.97 -3.21
N GLY A 19 -2.44 -4.78 -4.49
CA GLY A 19 -2.88 -5.67 -5.56
C GLY A 19 -2.30 -7.07 -5.41
N GLY A 20 -1.02 -7.20 -5.04
CA GLY A 20 -0.40 -8.49 -4.78
C GLY A 20 -1.05 -9.24 -3.62
N ALA A 21 -1.31 -8.55 -2.50
CA ALA A 21 -2.04 -9.12 -1.37
C ALA A 21 -3.47 -9.54 -1.75
N TRP A 22 -4.17 -8.70 -2.53
CA TRP A 22 -5.50 -9.00 -3.04
C TRP A 22 -5.49 -10.22 -3.97
N LEU A 23 -4.53 -10.35 -4.89
CA LEU A 23 -4.42 -11.52 -5.77
C LEU A 23 -4.22 -12.83 -4.99
N VAL A 24 -3.39 -12.79 -3.93
CA VAL A 24 -3.23 -13.94 -3.03
C VAL A 24 -4.54 -14.26 -2.30
N TRP A 25 -5.23 -13.23 -1.80
CA TRP A 25 -6.54 -13.39 -1.18
C TRP A 25 -7.54 -14.06 -2.13
N GLN A 26 -7.67 -13.57 -3.36
CA GLN A 26 -8.54 -14.14 -4.38
C GLN A 26 -8.20 -15.60 -4.70
N GLY A 27 -6.91 -15.93 -4.76
CA GLY A 27 -6.47 -17.31 -5.03
C GLY A 27 -6.82 -18.27 -3.90
N ILE A 28 -6.61 -17.88 -2.64
CA ILE A 28 -6.78 -18.74 -1.46
C ILE A 28 -8.21 -18.72 -0.93
N ARG A 29 -8.76 -17.53 -0.67
CA ARG A 29 -10.07 -17.33 0.01
C ARG A 29 -11.23 -17.43 -0.96
N GLU A 30 -11.09 -16.87 -2.16
CA GLU A 30 -12.13 -16.93 -3.21
C GLU A 30 -11.97 -18.14 -4.14
N HIS A 31 -11.04 -19.05 -3.83
CA HIS A 31 -10.78 -20.30 -4.55
C HIS A 31 -10.54 -20.11 -6.07
N ARG A 32 -10.05 -18.95 -6.50
CA ARG A 32 -9.76 -18.65 -7.92
C ARG A 32 -8.53 -19.41 -8.46
N GLY A 33 -7.77 -20.07 -7.58
CA GLY A 33 -6.72 -21.02 -7.93
C GLY A 33 -5.29 -20.48 -7.80
N TRP A 34 -4.32 -21.39 -7.95
CA TRP A 34 -2.89 -21.15 -7.69
C TRP A 34 -2.24 -20.11 -8.61
N VAL A 35 -2.80 -19.87 -9.79
CA VAL A 35 -2.28 -18.85 -10.72
C VAL A 35 -2.41 -17.45 -10.12
N TRP A 36 -3.51 -17.17 -9.43
CA TRP A 36 -3.73 -15.89 -8.74
C TRP A 36 -2.76 -15.72 -7.57
N VAL A 37 -2.52 -16.79 -6.82
CA VAL A 37 -1.52 -16.80 -5.74
C VAL A 37 -0.12 -16.55 -6.29
N GLY A 38 0.28 -17.23 -7.36
CA GLY A 38 1.57 -17.04 -8.00
C GLY A 38 1.78 -15.62 -8.51
N ALA A 39 0.78 -15.05 -9.19
CA ALA A 39 0.81 -13.66 -9.64
C ALA A 39 0.91 -12.67 -8.46
N GLY A 40 0.17 -12.92 -7.38
CA GLY A 40 0.21 -12.10 -6.17
C GLY A 40 1.57 -12.15 -5.48
N VAL A 41 2.18 -13.32 -5.34
CA VAL A 41 3.54 -13.47 -4.77
C VAL A 41 4.58 -12.75 -5.62
N LEU A 42 4.49 -12.84 -6.95
CA LEU A 42 5.39 -12.12 -7.85
C LEU A 42 5.22 -10.60 -7.72
N ALA A 43 3.99 -10.10 -7.61
CA ALA A 43 3.71 -8.69 -7.39
C ALA A 43 4.26 -8.20 -6.04
N LEU A 44 4.07 -8.96 -4.97
CA LEU A 44 4.63 -8.66 -3.64
C LEU A 44 6.17 -8.68 -3.65
N GLY A 45 6.78 -9.62 -4.37
CA GLY A 45 8.21 -9.64 -4.59
C GLY A 45 8.69 -8.38 -5.32
N ALA A 46 8.02 -8.01 -6.42
CA ALA A 46 8.32 -6.81 -7.19
C ALA A 46 8.17 -5.52 -6.37
N TYR A 47 7.16 -5.44 -5.50
CA TYR A 47 6.98 -4.32 -4.57
C TYR A 47 8.23 -4.08 -3.72
N GLY A 48 8.84 -5.14 -3.15
CA GLY A 48 10.05 -5.00 -2.34
C GLY A 48 11.20 -4.33 -3.10
N PHE A 49 11.36 -4.64 -4.39
CA PHE A 49 12.36 -3.98 -5.23
C PHE A 49 11.98 -2.52 -5.52
N VAL A 50 10.72 -2.24 -5.85
CA VAL A 50 10.25 -0.87 -6.12
C VAL A 50 10.41 0.02 -4.88
N ALA A 51 10.09 -0.49 -3.69
CA ALA A 51 10.27 0.22 -2.43
C ALA A 51 11.76 0.53 -2.16
N ALA A 52 12.67 -0.38 -2.52
CA ALA A 52 14.11 -0.17 -2.37
C ALA A 52 14.68 0.90 -3.31
N PHE A 53 14.01 1.21 -4.43
CA PHE A 53 14.41 2.28 -5.35
C PHE A 53 13.97 3.68 -4.92
N GLN A 54 13.30 3.81 -3.77
CA GLN A 54 12.88 5.11 -3.25
C GLN A 54 14.11 5.94 -2.84
N PRO A 55 14.24 7.21 -3.26
CA PRO A 55 15.48 7.98 -3.12
C PRO A 55 15.74 8.55 -1.71
N ASP A 56 14.84 8.31 -0.75
CA ASP A 56 14.97 8.83 0.62
C ASP A 56 15.71 7.82 1.51
N ALA A 57 16.80 8.27 2.15
CA ALA A 57 17.73 7.42 2.89
C ALA A 57 17.17 6.92 4.24
N HIS A 58 16.10 7.51 4.74
CA HIS A 58 15.49 7.10 6.00
C HIS A 58 14.45 5.99 5.80
N PHE A 59 14.94 4.76 5.61
CA PHE A 59 14.13 3.54 5.43
C PHE A 59 12.90 3.50 6.35
N GLY A 60 13.07 3.74 7.66
CA GLY A 60 11.98 3.68 8.63
C GLY A 60 10.89 4.75 8.43
N ARG A 61 11.25 5.95 7.96
CA ARG A 61 10.26 7.02 7.69
C ARG A 61 9.52 6.77 6.39
N VAL A 62 10.22 6.26 5.38
CA VAL A 62 9.63 5.84 4.10
C VAL A 62 8.64 4.71 4.33
N LEU A 63 9.01 3.68 5.10
CA LEU A 63 8.11 2.57 5.41
C LEU A 63 6.92 3.00 6.27
N ALA A 64 7.12 3.91 7.22
CA ALA A 64 6.02 4.50 7.98
C ALA A 64 5.04 5.25 7.07
N ALA A 65 5.54 6.02 6.09
CA ALA A 65 4.72 6.69 5.11
C ALA A 65 3.93 5.71 4.22
N TYR A 66 4.60 4.64 3.77
CA TYR A 66 3.95 3.53 3.06
C TYR A 66 2.82 2.92 3.88
N GLY A 67 3.00 2.71 5.20
CA GLY A 67 1.95 2.16 6.07
C GLY A 67 0.65 2.97 6.05
N GLY A 68 0.73 4.31 6.06
CA GLY A 68 -0.48 5.15 5.95
C GLY A 68 -1.13 5.09 4.57
N ILE A 69 -0.32 5.10 3.51
CA ILE A 69 -0.80 4.96 2.12
C ILE A 69 -1.43 3.57 1.93
N PHE A 70 -0.85 2.54 2.52
CA PHE A 70 -1.35 1.18 2.47
C PHE A 70 -2.73 1.07 3.11
N ILE A 71 -2.95 1.69 4.27
CA ILE A 71 -4.25 1.68 4.95
C ILE A 71 -5.31 2.38 4.10
N ALA A 72 -5.05 3.64 3.70
CA ALA A 72 -6.01 4.39 2.89
C ALA A 72 -6.24 3.73 1.51
N GLY A 73 -5.17 3.23 0.89
CA GLY A 73 -5.18 2.56 -0.40
C GLY A 73 -5.92 1.23 -0.35
N SER A 74 -5.77 0.45 0.72
CA SER A 74 -6.47 -0.85 0.88
C SER A 74 -7.98 -0.65 1.00
N LEU A 75 -8.43 0.37 1.72
CA LEU A 75 -9.86 0.72 1.79
C LEU A 75 -10.39 1.15 0.42
N LEU A 76 -9.65 2.01 -0.28
CA LEU A 76 -10.03 2.45 -1.64
C LEU A 76 -10.02 1.29 -2.64
N TRP A 77 -9.04 0.39 -2.54
CA TRP A 77 -8.97 -0.80 -3.36
C TRP A 77 -10.17 -1.71 -3.12
N GLY A 78 -10.50 -1.98 -1.84
CA GLY A 78 -11.69 -2.73 -1.48
C GLY A 78 -12.97 -2.10 -2.04
N MET A 79 -13.07 -0.77 -2.05
CA MET A 79 -14.22 -0.08 -2.65
C MET A 79 -14.37 -0.35 -4.14
N VAL A 80 -13.27 -0.33 -4.88
CA VAL A 80 -13.27 -0.45 -6.34
C VAL A 80 -13.32 -1.92 -6.79
N ALA A 81 -12.54 -2.80 -6.16
CA ALA A 81 -12.37 -4.18 -6.57
C ALA A 81 -13.41 -5.12 -5.96
N ASP A 82 -13.77 -4.91 -4.69
CA ASP A 82 -14.62 -5.83 -3.92
C ASP A 82 -15.99 -5.21 -3.55
N GLY A 83 -16.27 -3.97 -3.97
CA GLY A 83 -17.52 -3.26 -3.67
C GLY A 83 -17.69 -2.91 -2.18
N PHE A 84 -16.59 -2.93 -1.43
CA PHE A 84 -16.56 -2.61 -0.01
C PHE A 84 -17.06 -1.17 0.22
N ARG A 85 -17.86 -0.97 1.27
CA ARG A 85 -18.34 0.36 1.65
C ARG A 85 -17.73 0.71 3.00
N PRO A 86 -16.70 1.58 3.04
CA PRO A 86 -16.05 1.94 4.28
C PRO A 86 -17.07 2.57 5.21
N ASP A 87 -17.06 2.11 6.45
CA ASP A 87 -17.90 2.67 7.48
C ASP A 87 -17.24 3.91 8.12
N ARG A 88 -17.93 4.49 9.09
CA ARG A 88 -17.44 5.67 9.80
C ARG A 88 -16.16 5.39 10.59
N TRP A 89 -15.98 4.16 11.05
CA TRP A 89 -14.82 3.72 11.80
C TRP A 89 -13.61 3.52 10.90
N ASP A 90 -13.80 2.91 9.73
CA ASP A 90 -12.76 2.74 8.69
C ASP A 90 -12.18 4.09 8.28
N VAL A 91 -13.06 5.06 7.99
CA VAL A 91 -12.65 6.42 7.61
C VAL A 91 -11.92 7.10 8.77
N SER A 92 -12.45 7.01 9.98
CA SER A 92 -11.81 7.62 11.16
C SER A 92 -10.43 7.01 11.45
N GLY A 93 -10.30 5.68 11.32
CA GLY A 93 -9.05 4.94 11.49
C GLY A 93 -8.03 5.33 10.43
N ALA A 94 -8.45 5.41 9.16
CA ALA A 94 -7.60 5.89 8.08
C ALA A 94 -7.06 7.31 8.34
N VAL A 95 -7.91 8.22 8.80
CA VAL A 95 -7.50 9.59 9.17
C VAL A 95 -6.47 9.57 10.30
N VAL A 96 -6.70 8.78 11.36
CA VAL A 96 -5.75 8.65 12.48
C VAL A 96 -4.40 8.11 12.01
N CYS A 97 -4.39 7.10 11.13
CA CYS A 97 -3.17 6.54 10.57
C CYS A 97 -2.42 7.56 9.70
N LEU A 98 -3.13 8.33 8.88
CA LEU A 98 -2.53 9.40 8.06
C LEU A 98 -1.95 10.53 8.92
N LEU A 99 -2.62 10.89 10.03
CA LEU A 99 -2.08 11.84 10.99
C LEU A 99 -0.81 11.30 11.67
N GLY A 100 -0.78 10.00 12.02
CA GLY A 100 0.42 9.33 12.54
C GLY A 100 1.59 9.37 11.57
N VAL A 101 1.33 9.13 10.26
CA VAL A 101 2.33 9.32 9.21
C VAL A 101 2.80 10.77 9.16
N GLY A 102 1.88 11.73 9.19
CA GLY A 102 2.21 13.15 9.21
C GLY A 102 3.13 13.52 10.38
N LEU A 103 2.87 12.98 11.56
CA LEU A 103 3.71 13.17 12.73
C LEU A 103 5.12 12.57 12.53
N ILE A 104 5.21 11.33 12.06
CA ILE A 104 6.51 10.66 11.83
C ILE A 104 7.31 11.38 10.74
N MET A 105 6.66 11.88 9.69
CA MET A 105 7.33 12.55 8.58
C MET A 105 7.67 14.01 8.87
N TYR A 106 6.80 14.77 9.54
CA TYR A 106 6.91 16.23 9.60
C TYR A 106 7.10 16.79 11.01
N ALA A 107 7.20 15.97 12.06
CA ALA A 107 7.56 16.47 13.39
C ALA A 107 8.91 17.23 13.34
N PRO A 108 8.98 18.45 13.89
CA PRO A 108 10.18 19.28 13.86
C PRO A 108 11.31 18.63 14.67
N ARG A 109 12.53 18.64 14.13
CA ARG A 109 13.75 18.06 14.72
C ARG A 109 14.96 18.88 14.29
#